data_AF-A0A2D9GD44-F1
#
_entry.id   AF-A0A2D9GD44-F1
#
_cell.length_a   1.000
_cell.length_b   1.000
_cell.length_c   1.000
_cell.angle_alpha   90.00
_cell.angle_beta   90.00
_cell.angle_gamma   90.00
#
_symmetry.space_group_name_H-M   'P 1'
#
loop_
_entity.id
_entity.type
_entity.pdbx_description
1 polymer ?
#
loop_
_entity_poly.entity_id
_entity_poly.type
_entity_poly.pdbx_seq_one_letter_code
_entity_poly.pdbx_strand_id
1 'polypeptide(L)'
;MISKHKNIALVLLLILINSCSVQFQINTELDIDSEENEIKIIVENTKQKDYLGWWIYGEGYHIFKDELTLEEWDLEFLNEDIEEINKLYLAVCEMEYFPMECKMTGHFRSDIIKKQKTLIVESFEILYIQGCDE
;
A
#
# COMPACT_ATOMS: atom_id res chain seq x y z
N MET A 1 -9.85 43.16 26.92
CA MET A 1 -10.35 41.79 26.70
C MET A 1 -10.86 41.60 25.27
N ILE A 2 -10.06 41.97 24.24
CA ILE A 2 -10.51 42.02 22.82
C ILE A 2 -9.57 41.23 21.88
N SER A 3 -8.37 40.83 22.32
CA SER A 3 -7.38 40.16 21.45
C SER A 3 -7.55 38.64 21.31
N LYS A 4 -8.16 37.95 22.30
CA LYS A 4 -8.33 36.49 22.26
C LYS A 4 -9.35 36.02 21.20
N HIS A 5 -10.43 36.78 20.99
CA HIS A 5 -11.47 36.41 20.02
C HIS A 5 -11.01 36.55 18.57
N LYS A 6 -10.12 37.53 18.26
CA LYS A 6 -9.53 37.69 16.94
C LYS A 6 -8.62 36.52 16.56
N ASN A 7 -7.82 36.01 17.49
CA ASN A 7 -6.92 34.88 17.22
C ASN A 7 -7.68 33.56 17.06
N ILE A 8 -8.77 33.34 17.82
CA ILE A 8 -9.63 32.16 17.66
C ILE A 8 -10.37 32.20 16.32
N ALA A 9 -10.88 33.37 15.93
CA ALA A 9 -11.50 33.55 14.61
C ALA A 9 -10.50 33.32 13.46
N LEU A 10 -9.24 33.73 13.63
CA LEU A 10 -8.18 33.49 12.65
C LEU A 10 -7.84 32.00 12.51
N VAL A 11 -7.80 31.25 13.61
CA VAL A 11 -7.54 29.79 13.60
C VAL A 11 -8.69 29.01 12.96
N LEU A 12 -9.94 29.39 13.21
CA LEU A 12 -11.11 28.79 12.56
C LEU A 12 -11.17 29.05 11.05
N LEU A 13 -10.68 30.22 10.59
CA LEU A 13 -10.61 30.56 9.18
C LEU A 13 -9.55 29.73 8.41
N LEU A 14 -8.46 29.34 9.09
CA LEU A 14 -7.38 28.51 8.51
C LEU A 14 -7.79 27.04 8.30
N ILE A 15 -8.79 26.54 9.05
CA ILE A 15 -9.30 25.17 8.91
C ILE A 15 -10.17 25.03 7.64
N LEU A 16 -10.79 26.11 7.16
CA LEU A 16 -11.70 26.10 6.00
C LEU A 16 -11.00 26.14 4.64
N ILE A 17 -9.70 26.45 4.58
CA ILE A 17 -8.94 26.55 3.32
C ILE A 17 -8.10 25.30 3.00
N ASN A 18 -8.16 24.26 3.84
CA ASN A 18 -7.46 22.99 3.61
C ASN A 18 -8.37 21.87 3.06
N SER A 19 -9.53 22.21 2.49
CA SER A 19 -10.28 21.27 1.65
C SER A 19 -9.55 21.11 0.32
N CYS A 20 -8.38 20.49 0.36
CA CYS A 20 -7.75 19.90 -0.82
C CYS A 20 -8.82 19.00 -1.43
N SER A 21 -9.29 19.36 -2.63
CA SER A 21 -10.24 18.58 -3.39
C SER A 21 -9.58 17.27 -3.79
N VAL A 22 -9.57 16.30 -2.87
CA VAL A 22 -9.24 14.92 -3.18
C VAL A 22 -10.40 14.39 -4.00
N GLN A 23 -10.27 14.46 -5.33
CA GLN A 23 -11.15 13.75 -6.23
C GLN A 23 -10.83 12.26 -6.10
N PHE A 24 -11.62 11.57 -5.28
CA PHE A 24 -11.63 10.11 -5.22
C PHE A 24 -12.39 9.62 -6.45
N GLN A 25 -11.71 8.95 -7.37
CA GLN A 25 -12.36 8.17 -8.41
C GLN A 25 -12.56 6.77 -7.83
N ILE A 26 -13.81 6.42 -7.56
CA ILE A 26 -14.19 5.09 -7.07
C ILE A 26 -14.74 4.35 -8.29
N ASN A 27 -13.97 3.40 -8.82
CA ASN A 27 -14.49 2.43 -9.77
C ASN A 27 -15.01 1.25 -8.94
N THR A 28 -16.32 1.04 -8.95
CA THR A 28 -16.96 -0.13 -8.33
C THR A 28 -17.32 -1.09 -9.45
N GLU A 29 -16.51 -2.13 -9.64
CA GLU A 29 -16.85 -3.25 -10.51
C GLU A 29 -17.41 -4.39 -9.64
N LEU A 30 -18.58 -4.88 -10.03
CA LEU A 30 -19.25 -6.04 -9.44
C LEU A 30 -18.91 -7.24 -10.33
N ASP A 31 -17.85 -7.97 -9.98
CA ASP A 31 -17.52 -9.23 -10.63
C ASP A 31 -18.31 -10.37 -9.98
N ILE A 32 -19.36 -10.81 -10.67
CA ILE A 32 -20.09 -12.05 -10.32
C ILE A 32 -19.36 -13.19 -11.03
N ASP A 33 -18.37 -13.77 -10.35
CA ASP A 33 -17.70 -14.98 -10.85
C ASP A 33 -18.68 -16.17 -10.74
N SER A 34 -18.93 -16.86 -11.85
CA SER A 34 -20.06 -17.78 -11.99
C SER A 34 -19.78 -19.22 -11.54
N GLU A 35 -18.67 -19.49 -10.85
CA GLU A 35 -18.33 -20.84 -10.40
C GLU A 35 -18.39 -21.06 -8.87
N GLU A 36 -18.46 -20.02 -8.05
CA GLU A 36 -18.78 -20.14 -6.61
C GLU A 36 -19.67 -18.96 -6.18
N ASN A 37 -20.70 -19.22 -5.38
CA ASN A 37 -21.61 -18.18 -4.83
C ASN A 37 -20.89 -17.26 -3.80
N GLU A 38 -19.72 -16.72 -4.11
CA GLU A 38 -19.04 -15.72 -3.31
C GLU A 38 -19.23 -14.33 -3.95
N ILE A 39 -20.01 -13.49 -3.27
CA ILE A 39 -20.12 -12.07 -3.64
C ILE A 39 -18.80 -11.40 -3.29
N LYS A 40 -18.06 -10.92 -4.30
CA LYS A 40 -16.88 -10.06 -4.12
C LYS A 40 -17.27 -8.60 -4.35
N ILE A 41 -16.83 -7.72 -3.46
CA ILE A 41 -16.97 -6.26 -3.65
C ILE A 41 -15.57 -5.68 -3.68
N ILE A 42 -15.10 -5.38 -4.89
CA ILE A 42 -13.77 -4.83 -5.12
C ILE A 42 -13.87 -3.31 -5.18
N VAL A 43 -13.02 -2.64 -4.38
CA VAL A 43 -12.82 -1.21 -4.45
C VAL A 43 -11.36 -0.94 -4.75
N GLU A 44 -11.12 -0.21 -5.82
CA GLU A 44 -9.79 0.20 -6.24
C GLU A 44 -9.69 1.72 -6.27
N ASN A 45 -8.65 2.24 -5.62
CA ASN A 45 -8.30 3.64 -5.68
C ASN A 45 -7.05 3.74 -6.54
N THR A 46 -7.14 4.30 -7.74
CA THR A 46 -6.01 4.41 -8.69
C THR A 46 -5.03 5.52 -8.35
N LYS A 47 -5.21 6.21 -7.22
CA LYS A 47 -4.26 7.23 -6.77
C LYS A 47 -2.99 6.57 -6.23
N GLN A 48 -1.93 6.69 -7.01
CA GLN A 48 -0.59 6.26 -6.63
C GLN A 48 -0.06 7.02 -5.41
N LYS A 49 0.65 6.29 -4.56
CA LYS A 49 1.40 6.79 -3.41
C LYS A 49 2.64 5.95 -3.18
N ASP A 50 3.60 6.54 -2.47
CA ASP A 50 4.77 5.85 -1.97
C ASP A 50 4.50 5.32 -0.56
N TYR A 51 4.97 4.10 -0.31
CA TYR A 51 4.89 3.40 0.96
C TYR A 51 6.29 2.91 1.34
N LEU A 52 6.69 3.15 2.59
CA LEU A 52 7.94 2.67 3.16
C LEU A 52 7.66 1.52 4.13
N GLY A 53 8.49 0.49 4.08
CA GLY A 53 8.26 -0.70 4.87
C GLY A 53 9.15 -1.86 4.48
N TRP A 54 8.71 -3.05 4.87
CA TRP A 54 9.42 -4.28 4.61
C TRP A 54 8.65 -5.16 3.62
N TRP A 55 9.33 -5.56 2.56
CA TRP A 55 8.88 -6.62 1.68
C TRP A 55 9.25 -7.96 2.30
N ILE A 56 8.25 -8.83 2.47
CA ILE A 56 8.38 -10.18 2.98
C ILE A 56 7.90 -11.13 1.88
N TYR A 57 8.69 -12.14 1.56
CA TYR A 57 8.29 -13.25 0.70
C TYR A 57 8.37 -14.54 1.49
N GLY A 58 7.35 -15.38 1.41
CA GLY A 58 7.30 -16.66 2.11
C GLY A 58 6.12 -17.50 1.65
N GLU A 59 6.29 -18.82 1.60
CA GLU A 59 5.24 -19.77 1.19
C GLU A 59 4.59 -19.46 -0.17
N GLY A 60 5.30 -18.75 -1.06
CA GLY A 60 4.80 -18.34 -2.38
C GLY A 60 4.01 -17.02 -2.39
N TYR A 61 3.96 -16.29 -1.27
CA TYR A 61 3.23 -15.02 -1.14
C TYR A 61 4.18 -13.85 -0.90
N HIS A 62 3.87 -12.71 -1.53
CA HIS A 62 4.54 -11.45 -1.26
C HIS A 62 3.64 -10.56 -0.40
N ILE A 63 4.20 -10.09 0.71
CA ILE A 63 3.56 -9.23 1.69
C ILE A 63 4.39 -7.97 1.84
N PHE A 64 3.73 -6.83 1.93
CA PHE A 64 4.33 -5.58 2.37
C PHE A 64 3.85 -5.25 3.78
N LYS A 65 4.81 -4.95 4.66
CA LYS A 65 4.54 -4.49 6.01
C LYS A 65 4.92 -3.02 6.12
N ASP A 66 3.92 -2.17 6.31
CA ASP A 66 4.10 -0.72 6.40
C ASP A 66 4.87 -0.31 7.65
N GLU A 67 5.84 0.60 7.52
CA GLU A 67 6.72 0.97 8.64
C GLU A 67 5.98 1.73 9.75
N LEU A 68 4.95 2.52 9.39
CA LEU A 68 4.29 3.44 10.31
C LEU A 68 3.13 2.78 11.04
N THR A 69 2.32 2.02 10.29
CA THR A 69 1.09 1.40 10.78
C THR A 69 1.29 -0.06 11.19
N LEU A 70 2.36 -0.70 10.70
CA LEU A 70 2.63 -2.13 10.84
C LEU A 70 1.52 -3.01 10.22
N GLU A 71 0.64 -2.44 9.40
CA GLU A 71 -0.32 -3.20 8.62
C GLU A 71 0.41 -4.04 7.57
N GLU A 72 -0.13 -5.23 7.33
CA GLU A 72 0.36 -6.15 6.31
C GLU A 72 -0.62 -6.18 5.15
N TRP A 73 -0.09 -6.01 3.93
CA TRP A 73 -0.85 -5.95 2.69
C TRP A 73 -0.29 -6.95 1.69
N ASP A 74 -1.17 -7.58 0.93
CA ASP A 74 -0.73 -8.42 -0.19
C ASP A 74 -0.11 -7.56 -1.29
N LEU A 75 0.83 -8.13 -2.02
CA LEU A 75 1.46 -7.45 -3.16
C LEU A 75 1.06 -8.08 -4.49
N GLU A 76 0.72 -7.23 -5.44
CA GLU A 76 0.52 -7.60 -6.85
C GLU A 76 1.38 -6.68 -7.72
N PHE A 77 2.31 -7.23 -8.49
CA PHE A 77 3.22 -6.46 -9.35
C PHE A 77 2.63 -6.35 -10.76
N LEU A 78 2.31 -5.14 -11.23
CA LEU A 78 1.62 -4.96 -12.53
C LEU A 78 2.53 -5.16 -13.74
N ASN A 79 3.79 -4.74 -13.63
CA ASN A 79 4.70 -4.61 -14.77
C ASN A 79 5.79 -5.67 -14.78
N GLU A 80 5.85 -6.51 -13.75
CA GLU A 80 6.98 -7.40 -13.49
C GLU A 80 6.57 -8.86 -13.62
N ASP A 81 7.49 -9.69 -14.13
CA ASP A 81 7.29 -11.14 -14.15
C ASP A 81 7.45 -11.72 -12.74
N ILE A 82 6.49 -12.52 -12.31
CA ILE A 82 6.47 -13.05 -10.94
C ILE A 82 7.64 -14.01 -10.66
N GLU A 83 8.14 -14.74 -11.66
CA GLU A 83 9.30 -15.62 -11.47
C GLU A 83 10.57 -14.78 -11.28
N GLU A 84 10.72 -13.68 -12.00
CA GLU A 84 11.83 -12.74 -11.84
C GLU A 84 11.77 -12.01 -10.49
N ILE A 85 10.58 -11.61 -10.03
CA ILE A 85 10.35 -11.02 -8.69
C ILE A 85 10.75 -12.01 -7.58
N ASN A 86 10.34 -13.27 -7.70
CA ASN A 86 10.72 -14.32 -6.76
C ASN A 86 12.24 -14.55 -6.73
N LYS A 87 12.88 -14.60 -7.91
CA LYS A 87 14.33 -14.75 -8.02
C LYS A 87 15.05 -13.56 -7.40
N LEU A 88 14.59 -12.34 -7.65
CA LEU A 88 15.17 -11.12 -7.09
C LEU A 88 15.14 -11.16 -5.56
N TYR A 89 13.97 -11.45 -4.97
CA TYR A 89 13.84 -11.54 -3.52
C TYR A 89 14.80 -12.58 -2.93
N LEU A 90 14.77 -13.81 -3.46
CA LEU A 90 15.61 -14.91 -2.95
C LEU A 90 17.10 -14.66 -3.15
N ALA A 91 17.48 -13.98 -4.23
CA ALA A 91 18.87 -13.58 -4.49
C ALA A 91 19.36 -12.54 -3.50
N VAL A 92 18.49 -11.59 -3.12
CA VAL A 92 18.82 -10.55 -2.14
C VAL A 92 18.93 -11.12 -0.73
N CYS A 93 18.04 -12.03 -0.35
CA CYS A 93 18.01 -12.55 1.01
C CYS A 93 18.91 -13.80 1.23
N GLU A 94 19.80 -14.13 0.29
CA GLU A 94 20.78 -15.24 0.39
C GLU A 94 20.18 -16.58 0.89
N MET A 95 18.97 -16.92 0.41
CA MET A 95 18.18 -18.09 0.84
C MET A 95 17.59 -18.04 2.27
N GLU A 96 17.84 -17.00 3.06
CA GLU A 96 17.22 -16.77 4.35
C GLU A 96 16.01 -15.83 4.19
N TYR A 97 14.87 -16.13 4.82
CA TYR A 97 13.65 -15.34 4.67
C TYR A 97 13.71 -14.05 5.52
N PHE A 98 14.60 -13.13 5.18
CA PHE A 98 14.66 -11.84 5.84
C PHE A 98 13.73 -10.82 5.17
N PRO A 99 13.02 -10.00 5.95
CA PRO A 99 12.31 -8.85 5.43
C PRO A 99 13.31 -7.88 4.77
N MET A 100 12.95 -7.38 3.58
CA MET A 100 13.76 -6.43 2.83
C MET A 100 13.17 -5.03 2.93
N GLU A 101 13.95 -4.07 3.40
CA GLU A 101 13.50 -2.68 3.46
C GLU A 101 13.34 -2.12 2.05
N CYS A 102 12.17 -1.57 1.78
CA CYS A 102 11.82 -1.10 0.45
C CYS A 102 10.88 0.09 0.48
N LYS A 103 10.87 0.81 -0.63
CA LYS A 103 9.83 1.77 -0.99
C LYS A 103 9.01 1.18 -2.13
N MET A 104 7.70 1.10 -1.96
CA MET A 104 6.77 0.67 -3.02
C MET A 104 5.92 1.83 -3.47
N THR A 105 5.85 2.05 -4.77
CA THR A 105 4.94 3.02 -5.39
C THR A 105 3.80 2.27 -6.04
N GLY A 106 2.58 2.62 -5.66
CA GLY A 106 1.41 1.89 -6.13
C GLY A 106 0.12 2.39 -5.53
N HIS A 107 -0.93 1.61 -5.68
CA HIS A 107 -2.28 1.97 -5.26
C HIS A 107 -3.02 0.77 -4.66
N PHE A 108 -4.11 1.02 -3.94
CA PHE A 108 -4.80 -0.07 -3.23
C PHE A 108 -5.99 -0.59 -4.01
N ARG A 109 -6.07 -1.92 -4.03
CA ARG A 109 -7.28 -2.69 -4.29
C ARG A 109 -7.71 -3.36 -2.99
N SER A 110 -9.01 -3.38 -2.71
CA SER A 110 -9.53 -4.00 -1.49
C SER A 110 -10.76 -4.82 -1.79
N ASP A 111 -10.80 -6.04 -1.27
CA ASP A 111 -12.00 -6.85 -1.18
C ASP A 111 -12.66 -6.55 0.17
N ILE A 112 -13.80 -5.84 0.13
CA ILE A 112 -14.52 -5.42 1.33
C ILE A 112 -15.06 -6.64 2.10
N ILE A 113 -15.47 -7.69 1.40
CA ILE A 113 -16.08 -8.86 2.00
C ILE A 113 -15.03 -9.70 2.71
N LYS A 114 -13.88 -9.93 2.06
CA LYS A 114 -12.76 -10.68 2.64
C LYS A 114 -11.89 -9.86 3.58
N LYS A 115 -12.11 -8.53 3.65
CA LYS A 115 -11.28 -7.56 4.37
C LYS A 115 -9.80 -7.66 3.96
N GLN A 116 -9.57 -7.99 2.70
CA GLN A 116 -8.24 -8.12 2.12
C GLN A 116 -7.85 -6.80 1.47
N LYS A 117 -6.60 -6.41 1.64
CA LYS A 117 -6.03 -5.18 1.09
C LYS A 117 -4.77 -5.55 0.34
N THR A 118 -4.77 -5.25 -0.96
CA THR A 118 -3.67 -5.54 -1.87
C THR A 118 -3.09 -4.23 -2.36
N LEU A 119 -1.79 -4.05 -2.19
CA LEU A 119 -1.03 -2.98 -2.82
C LEU A 119 -0.65 -3.44 -4.24
N ILE A 120 -1.22 -2.76 -5.22
CA ILE A 120 -0.90 -2.93 -6.62
C ILE A 120 0.36 -2.12 -6.89
N VAL A 121 1.48 -2.80 -7.06
CA VAL A 121 2.83 -2.22 -7.17
C VAL A 121 3.13 -1.90 -8.63
N GLU A 122 3.42 -0.64 -8.89
CA GLU A 122 3.84 -0.16 -10.20
C GLU A 122 5.36 -0.11 -10.34
N SER A 123 6.05 0.27 -9.26
CA SER A 123 7.50 0.30 -9.17
C SER A 123 7.93 0.17 -7.71
N PHE A 124 9.16 -0.29 -7.48
CA PHE A 124 9.73 -0.39 -6.14
C PHE A 124 11.22 -0.05 -6.13
N GLU A 125 11.72 0.30 -4.95
CA GLU A 125 13.13 0.57 -4.67
C GLU A 125 13.52 -0.21 -3.41
N ILE A 126 14.59 -1.00 -3.49
CA ILE A 126 15.16 -1.68 -2.33
C ILE A 126 16.08 -0.68 -1.63
N LEU A 127 15.78 -0.37 -0.37
CA LEU A 127 16.46 0.68 0.40
C LEU A 127 17.61 0.13 1.24
N TYR A 128 17.39 -1.03 1.85
CA TYR A 128 18.39 -1.69 2.70
C TYR A 128 18.17 -3.20 2.73
N ILE A 129 19.29 -3.93 2.72
CA ILE A 129 19.33 -5.38 2.81
C ILE A 129 19.87 -5.70 4.20
N GLN A 130 18.99 -6.15 5.10
CA GLN A 130 19.39 -6.52 6.45
C GLN A 130 20.13 -7.87 6.39
N GLY A 131 21.44 -7.82 6.14
CA GLY A 131 22.27 -9.02 6.03
C GLY A 131 23.76 -8.81 5.71
N CYS A 132 24.29 -7.60 5.70
CA CYS A 132 25.69 -7.35 5.28
C CYS A 132 26.59 -6.72 6.37
N ASP A 133 26.27 -6.94 7.65
CA ASP A 133 27.20 -6.72 8.76
C ASP A 133 27.53 -8.08 9.43
N GLU A 134 28.21 -8.96 8.67
CA GLU A 134 29.36 -9.82 9.06
C GLU A 134 29.69 -10.90 8.02
#